data_AF-U3JGF3-F1
#
_entry.id   AF-U3JGF3-F1
#
_cell.length_a   1.000
_cell.length_b   1.000
_cell.length_c   1.000
_cell.angle_alpha   90.00
_cell.angle_beta   90.00
_cell.angle_gamma   90.00
#
_symmetry.space_group_name_H-M   'P 1'
#
loop_
_entity.id
_entity.type
_entity.pdbx_description
1 polymer ?
#
loop_
_entity_poly.entity_id
_entity_poly.type
_entity_poly.pdbx_seq_one_letter_code
_entity_poly.pdbx_strand_id
1 'polypeptide(L)'
;MLGLLLLQVLASCLCLGHSEVVTSFKTACTQFFYEKTPPGDTLRPTNAARICQRLSNKYHFATMYDKTRRIPVYSAYIYKPAPGNRYHSWFVEPQVSFSITAHHPSLTQT
;
A
#
# COMPACT_ATOMS: atom_id res chain seq x y z
N MET A 1 -31.43 -14.55 -0.82
CA MET A 1 -30.77 -13.61 0.10
C MET A 1 -29.28 -13.88 0.28
N LEU A 2 -28.86 -15.08 0.73
CA LEU A 2 -27.45 -15.40 0.96
C LEU A 2 -26.55 -15.27 -0.28
N GLY A 3 -27.00 -15.70 -1.45
CA GLY A 3 -26.24 -15.56 -2.70
C GLY A 3 -25.99 -14.10 -3.11
N LEU A 4 -26.95 -13.21 -2.82
CA LEU A 4 -26.81 -11.77 -3.11
C LEU A 4 -25.81 -11.11 -2.14
N LEU A 5 -25.84 -11.50 -0.86
CA LEU A 5 -24.87 -11.07 0.15
C LEU A 5 -23.44 -11.52 -0.20
N LEU A 6 -23.26 -12.78 -0.62
CA LEU A 6 -21.96 -13.29 -1.06
C LEU A 6 -21.45 -12.55 -2.30
N LEU A 7 -22.32 -12.26 -3.26
CA LEU A 7 -21.97 -11.50 -4.46
C LEU A 7 -21.57 -10.05 -4.13
N GLN A 8 -22.28 -9.40 -3.20
CA GLN A 8 -21.92 -8.06 -2.71
C GLN A 8 -20.57 -8.04 -2.00
N VAL A 9 -20.27 -9.03 -1.16
CA VAL A 9 -18.96 -9.14 -0.49
C VAL A 9 -17.84 -9.35 -1.52
N LEU A 10 -18.01 -10.28 -2.47
CA LEU A 10 -17.05 -10.51 -3.56
C LEU A 10 -16.82 -9.25 -4.41
N ALA A 11 -17.88 -8.53 -4.75
CA ALA A 11 -17.78 -7.29 -5.54
C ALA A 11 -17.03 -6.18 -4.80
N SER A 12 -17.22 -6.06 -3.48
CA SER A 12 -16.52 -5.06 -2.66
C SER A 12 -15.00 -5.27 -2.59
N CYS A 13 -14.52 -6.50 -2.77
CA CYS A 13 -13.10 -6.82 -2.79
C CYS A 13 -12.38 -6.39 -4.08
N LEU A 14 -13.10 -6.11 -5.17
CA LEU A 14 -12.51 -5.82 -6.49
C LEU A 14 -11.94 -4.39 -6.62
N CYS A 15 -12.27 -3.47 -5.70
CA CYS A 15 -11.93 -2.05 -5.80
C CYS A 15 -10.79 -1.60 -4.87
N LEU A 16 -10.09 -2.53 -4.21
CA LEU A 16 -9.04 -2.20 -3.24
C LEU A 16 -7.73 -1.86 -3.97
N GLY A 17 -6.97 -0.91 -3.43
CA GLY A 17 -5.62 -0.61 -3.89
C GLY A 17 -4.80 -1.90 -3.96
N HIS A 18 -4.14 -2.13 -5.09
CA HIS A 18 -3.31 -3.31 -5.29
C HIS A 18 -1.89 -3.00 -4.86
N SER A 19 -1.18 -3.96 -4.28
CA SER A 19 0.24 -3.81 -4.00
C SER A 19 0.95 -5.10 -4.37
N GLU A 20 2.22 -4.98 -4.75
CA GLU A 20 3.06 -6.14 -5.04
C GLU A 20 4.34 -6.07 -4.21
N VAL A 21 4.74 -7.23 -3.67
CA VAL A 21 6.05 -7.40 -3.06
C VAL A 21 7.02 -7.75 -4.17
N VAL A 22 7.97 -6.86 -4.43
CA VAL A 22 8.96 -7.00 -5.49
C VAL A 22 10.30 -7.47 -4.93
N THR A 23 11.07 -8.17 -5.75
CA THR A 23 12.44 -8.56 -5.38
C THR A 23 13.38 -7.36 -5.36
N SER A 24 13.14 -6.38 -6.24
CA SER A 24 13.92 -5.14 -6.37
C SER A 24 13.04 -3.97 -6.79
N PHE A 25 13.32 -2.78 -6.26
CA PHE A 25 12.66 -1.55 -6.73
C PHE A 25 13.06 -1.16 -8.16
N LYS A 26 14.22 -1.63 -8.64
CA LYS A 26 14.82 -1.28 -9.95
C LYS A 26 13.91 -1.57 -11.14
N THR A 27 13.06 -2.59 -11.04
CA THR A 27 12.26 -3.09 -12.17
C THR A 27 10.81 -2.60 -12.20
N ALA A 28 10.22 -2.23 -11.05
CA ALA A 28 8.78 -1.97 -10.96
C ALA A 28 8.42 -0.50 -10.65
N CYS A 29 9.07 0.11 -9.65
CA CYS A 29 8.66 1.42 -9.13
C CYS A 29 9.83 2.38 -8.84
N THR A 30 10.93 2.28 -9.59
CA THR A 30 12.13 3.11 -9.40
C THR A 30 11.91 4.60 -9.64
N GLN A 31 10.92 4.97 -10.45
CA GLN A 31 10.62 6.36 -10.77
C GLN A 31 10.29 7.23 -9.55
N PHE A 32 9.90 6.64 -8.41
CA PHE A 32 9.54 7.40 -7.21
C PHE A 32 10.73 7.80 -6.35
N PHE A 33 11.90 7.19 -6.54
CA PHE A 33 13.09 7.51 -5.77
C PHE A 33 13.78 8.74 -6.36
N TYR A 34 14.36 9.57 -5.48
CA TYR A 34 15.20 10.68 -5.89
C TYR A 34 16.32 10.18 -6.80
N GLU A 35 16.48 10.82 -7.96
CA GLU A 35 17.42 10.41 -9.00
C GLU A 35 17.38 8.91 -9.34
N LYS A 36 16.19 8.30 -9.26
CA LYS A 36 15.99 6.86 -9.52
C LYS A 36 16.87 5.95 -8.65
N THR A 37 17.25 6.42 -7.46
CA THR A 37 18.19 5.74 -6.56
C THR A 37 17.49 5.30 -5.27
N PRO A 38 17.11 4.02 -5.15
CA PRO A 38 16.57 3.49 -3.91
C PRO A 38 17.59 3.57 -2.75
N PRO A 39 17.12 3.54 -1.49
CA PRO A 39 18.01 3.51 -0.33
C PRO A 39 19.00 2.34 -0.44
N GLY A 40 20.27 2.62 -0.19
CA GLY A 40 21.34 1.63 -0.18
C GLY A 40 21.31 0.74 1.06
N ASP A 41 22.43 0.07 1.33
CA ASP A 41 22.53 -0.92 2.41
C ASP A 41 22.42 -0.35 3.83
N THR A 42 22.61 0.96 4.00
CA THR A 42 22.46 1.64 5.30
C THR A 42 21.02 1.61 5.83
N LEU A 43 20.03 1.49 4.94
CA LEU A 43 18.61 1.48 5.29
C LEU A 43 17.97 0.16 4.89
N ARG A 44 18.61 -0.96 5.26
CA ARG A 44 18.17 -2.31 4.88
C ARG A 44 17.76 -3.14 6.11
N PRO A 45 16.47 -3.17 6.48
CA PRO A 45 15.99 -4.07 7.53
C PRO A 45 16.36 -5.53 7.24
N THR A 46 16.67 -6.30 8.28
CA THR A 46 17.00 -7.73 8.16
C THR A 46 15.90 -8.52 7.46
N ASN A 47 14.64 -8.18 7.71
CA ASN A 47 13.46 -8.82 7.13
C ASN A 47 12.61 -7.82 6.32
N ALA A 48 13.24 -7.15 5.35
CA ALA A 48 12.58 -6.15 4.52
C ALA A 48 11.64 -6.77 3.46
N ALA A 49 10.48 -6.16 3.26
CA ALA A 49 9.67 -6.28 2.06
C ALA A 49 9.80 -5.00 1.24
N ARG A 50 10.01 -5.15 -0.08
CA ARG A 50 9.99 -4.03 -1.03
C ARG A 50 8.62 -4.03 -1.69
N ILE A 51 7.85 -2.99 -1.48
CA ILE A 51 6.45 -2.93 -1.90
C ILE A 51 6.30 -1.83 -2.93
N CYS A 52 5.75 -2.17 -4.11
CA CYS A 52 5.31 -1.19 -5.09
C CYS A 52 3.78 -1.13 -5.05
N GLN A 53 3.23 0.04 -4.72
CA GLN A 53 1.79 0.21 -4.50
C GLN A 53 1.13 0.77 -5.75
N ARG A 54 -0.03 0.20 -6.10
CA ARG A 54 -0.79 0.48 -7.31
C ARG A 54 -2.21 0.92 -6.99
N LEU A 55 -2.64 1.94 -7.70
CA LEU A 55 -4.04 2.39 -7.74
C LEU A 55 -4.42 2.56 -9.20
N SER A 56 -5.56 1.99 -9.59
CA SER A 56 -6.04 2.00 -10.97
C SER A 56 -4.98 1.50 -11.96
N ASN A 57 -4.36 0.37 -11.62
CA ASN A 57 -3.32 -0.31 -12.40
C ASN A 57 -2.01 0.49 -12.60
N LYS A 58 -1.84 1.66 -11.97
CA LYS A 58 -0.63 2.50 -12.03
C LYS A 58 0.08 2.51 -10.70
N TYR A 59 1.41 2.46 -10.70
CA TYR A 59 2.17 2.68 -9.46
C TYR A 59 2.06 4.13 -9.00
N HIS A 60 2.05 4.34 -7.69
CA HIS A 60 2.06 5.68 -7.09
C HIS A 60 3.07 5.83 -5.95
N PHE A 61 3.44 4.73 -5.30
CA PHE A 61 4.32 4.73 -4.14
C PHE A 61 5.27 3.53 -4.18
N ALA A 62 6.46 3.72 -3.62
CA ALA A 62 7.40 2.66 -3.30
C ALA A 62 7.67 2.68 -1.79
N THR A 63 7.48 1.55 -1.11
CA THR A 63 7.64 1.45 0.33
C THR A 63 8.56 0.30 0.69
N MET A 64 9.57 0.59 1.52
CA MET A 64 10.40 -0.41 2.18
C MET A 64 9.84 -0.67 3.57
N TYR A 65 9.36 -1.89 3.78
CA TYR A 65 8.64 -2.29 4.97
C TYR A 65 9.47 -3.28 5.78
N ASP A 66 9.69 -2.98 7.06
CA ASP A 66 10.32 -3.90 7.99
C ASP A 66 9.25 -4.85 8.56
N LYS A 67 9.24 -6.11 8.10
CA LYS A 67 8.25 -7.09 8.54
C LYS A 67 8.40 -7.50 10.00
N THR A 68 9.59 -7.37 10.58
CA THR A 68 9.84 -7.71 11.99
C THR A 68 9.24 -6.65 12.90
N ARG A 69 9.51 -5.38 12.61
CA ARG A 69 8.96 -4.25 13.38
C ARG A 69 7.55 -3.82 12.95
N ARG A 70 7.08 -4.34 11.82
CA ARG A 70 5.78 -4.01 11.21
C ARG A 70 5.63 -2.51 10.91
N ILE A 71 6.70 -1.88 10.43
CA ILE A 71 6.72 -0.45 10.10
C ILE A 71 7.25 -0.19 8.68
N PRO A 72 6.72 0.80 7.96
CA PRO A 72 7.36 1.33 6.76
C PRO A 72 8.58 2.17 7.17
N VAL A 73 9.79 1.65 6.94
CA VAL A 73 11.02 2.36 7.33
C VAL A 73 11.39 3.46 6.33
N TYR A 74 10.88 3.37 5.11
CA TYR A 74 11.09 4.35 4.07
C TYR A 74 9.99 4.26 3.02
N SER A 75 9.47 5.40 2.58
CA SER A 75 8.51 5.49 1.48
C SER A 75 8.91 6.61 0.52
N ALA A 76 8.67 6.40 -0.76
CA ALA A 76 8.97 7.35 -1.82
C ALA A 76 7.77 7.51 -2.77
N TYR A 77 7.48 8.76 -3.14
CA TYR A 77 6.42 9.14 -4.06
C TYR A 77 6.76 10.46 -4.74
N ILE A 78 6.13 10.71 -5.89
CA ILE A 78 6.23 12.01 -6.57
C ILE A 78 5.05 12.86 -6.12
N TYR A 79 5.35 13.93 -5.40
CA TYR A 79 4.34 14.94 -5.10
C TYR A 79 3.92 15.65 -6.38
N LYS A 80 2.62 15.68 -6.64
CA LYS A 80 2.01 16.45 -7.72
C LYS A 80 1.16 17.54 -7.09
N PRO A 81 1.54 18.82 -7.22
CA PRO A 81 0.70 19.90 -6.73
C PRO A 81 -0.64 19.85 -7.48
N ALA A 82 -1.73 19.89 -6.72
CA ALA A 82 -3.09 19.95 -7.24
C ALA A 82 -3.90 20.90 -6.37
N PRO A 83 -4.84 21.67 -6.95
CA PRO A 83 -5.79 22.44 -6.15
C PRO A 83 -6.65 21.46 -5.36
N GLY A 84 -6.56 21.51 -4.03
CA GLY A 84 -7.29 20.63 -3.14
C GLY A 84 -6.99 20.93 -1.69
N ASN A 85 -8.03 20.92 -0.86
CA ASN A 85 -7.87 20.99 0.59
C ASN A 85 -7.51 19.60 1.13
N ARG A 86 -6.78 19.58 2.24
CA ARG A 86 -6.55 18.34 2.99
C ARG A 86 -7.90 17.77 3.42
N TYR A 87 -8.18 16.52 3.05
CA TYR A 87 -9.33 15.79 3.59
C TYR A 87 -9.15 15.57 5.09
N HIS A 88 -10.23 15.75 5.87
CA HIS A 88 -10.22 15.54 7.33
C HIS A 88 -10.22 14.06 7.73
N SER A 89 -10.65 13.17 6.83
CA SER A 89 -10.64 11.72 7.05
C SER A 89 -9.25 11.12 6.86
N TRP A 90 -8.88 10.24 7.78
CA TRP A 90 -7.68 9.41 7.65
C TRP A 90 -7.98 8.18 6.78
N PHE A 91 -7.06 7.87 5.87
CA PHE A 91 -7.08 6.63 5.10
C PHE A 91 -5.94 5.74 5.56
N VAL A 92 -6.26 4.47 5.85
CA VAL A 92 -5.25 3.46 6.17
C VAL A 92 -4.83 2.79 4.88
N GLU A 93 -3.51 2.68 4.67
CA GLU A 93 -2.97 1.96 3.53
C GLU A 93 -3.39 0.46 3.60
N PRO A 94 -3.87 -0.13 2.50
CA PRO A 94 -4.17 -1.56 2.45
C PRO A 94 -2.95 -2.40 2.86
N GLN A 95 -3.07 -3.14 3.96
CA GLN A 95 -1.97 -3.96 4.49
C GLN A 95 -1.79 -5.23 3.64
N VAL A 96 -0.54 -5.58 3.30
CA VAL A 96 -0.19 -6.73 2.44
C VAL A 96 -0.46 -8.10 3.12
N SER A 97 -0.78 -8.11 4.41
CA SER A 97 -1.10 -9.31 5.18
C SER A 97 -2.52 -9.28 5.73
N PHE A 98 -3.50 -9.57 4.88
CA PHE A 98 -4.83 -9.99 5.31
C PHE A 98 -5.21 -11.25 4.51
N SER A 99 -4.60 -12.40 4.84
CA SER A 99 -5.31 -13.67 4.71
C SER A 99 -6.32 -13.71 5.85
N ILE A 100 -7.46 -13.06 5.72
CA ILE A 100 -8.45 -13.03 6.79
C ILE A 100 -9.82 -13.40 6.23
N THR A 101 -10.19 -14.64 6.56
CA THR A 101 -11.48 -15.01 7.12
C THR A 101 -12.11 -13.83 7.85
N ALA A 102 -13.10 -13.21 7.22
CA ALA A 102 -13.82 -12.04 7.70
C ALA A 102 -14.00 -12.02 9.23
N HIS A 103 -13.44 -11.01 9.89
CA HIS A 103 -14.03 -10.44 11.10
C HIS A 103 -13.63 -8.97 11.20
N HIS A 104 -14.56 -8.11 10.77
CA HIS A 104 -14.59 -6.71 11.13
C HIS A 104 -15.00 -6.60 12.61
N PRO A 105 -14.59 -5.53 13.31
CA PRO A 105 -15.63 -4.60 13.71
C PRO A 105 -15.25 -3.14 13.45
N SER A 106 -16.31 -2.38 13.29
CA SER A 106 -16.44 -0.99 12.91
C SER A 106 -15.62 -0.05 13.80
N LEU A 107 -14.93 0.92 13.20
CA LEU A 107 -14.55 2.15 13.90
C LEU A 107 -15.52 3.25 13.47
N THR A 108 -16.52 3.44 14.33
CA THR A 108 -17.39 4.60 14.40
C THR A 108 -16.56 5.88 14.52
N GLN A 109 -16.91 6.84 13.66
CA GLN A 109 -16.38 8.18 13.60
C GLN A 109 -16.97 9.01 14.76
N THR A 110 -16.11 9.58 15.60
CA THR A 110 -16.39 10.80 16.39
C THR A 110 -15.48 11.89 15.88
#